data_AF-A0A948HHR7-F1
#
_entry.id   AF-A0A948HHR7-F1
#
_cell.length_a   1.000
_cell.length_b   1.000
_cell.length_c   1.000
_cell.angle_alpha   90.00
_cell.angle_beta   90.00
_cell.angle_gamma   90.00
#
_symmetry.space_group_name_H-M   'P 1'
#
loop_
_entity.id
_entity.type
_entity.pdbx_description
1 polymer ?
#
loop_
_entity_poly.entity_id
_entity_poly.type
_entity_poly.pdbx_seq_one_letter_code
_entity_poly.pdbx_strand_id
1 'polypeptide(L)'
;MKHMRYALLALLLLTALPAYSQIIELKSGKTIQGRITEQHQEYIKVEIGGVPIKYYFKDIAAINGQPILEDQSSVSSEDINKPVTIEIFAVEWNLPEDIDAVIHNGIWSIQGVFNKVFDLHFTPDFVAKVRIFGDDKYFFGYQRMSSTTSSSSGFYTGKVNEAVTYWRKDIGEMLALVFHEITHALAHNAFNYLPLWLDEGIAEYFEQAVVKDDFLVVSAYPERNRSLKQRLRWESVKDLSEFLAMPDEEWDDYNSLEDAPSRTMSWSIIYFLMETESGREALKKILHKVKDIGDQPDVSLKVFDSSYPGGVAQFEKDWHQWIPKERLVHVYPICR
;
A
#
# COMPACT_ATOMS: atom_id res chain seq x y z
N MET A 1 45.18 -5.83 -19.75
CA MET A 1 44.76 -5.78 -18.33
C MET A 1 43.23 -5.70 -18.33
N LYS A 2 42.48 -6.81 -18.17
CA LYS A 2 41.83 -7.28 -16.91
C LYS A 2 41.00 -6.15 -16.25
N HIS A 3 39.68 -6.18 -16.03
CA HIS A 3 38.64 -7.20 -15.79
C HIS A 3 37.25 -6.57 -16.15
N MET A 4 36.29 -7.24 -16.81
CA MET A 4 35.28 -8.23 -16.35
C MET A 4 34.22 -7.69 -15.37
N ARG A 5 32.97 -7.53 -15.86
CA ARG A 5 31.72 -7.63 -15.08
C ARG A 5 30.68 -8.37 -15.93
N TYR A 6 30.11 -9.42 -15.35
CA TYR A 6 29.11 -10.30 -15.93
C TYR A 6 27.75 -9.59 -15.97
N ALA A 7 27.09 -9.61 -17.14
CA ALA A 7 25.66 -9.38 -17.25
C ALA A 7 24.97 -10.75 -17.37
N LEU A 8 24.16 -11.11 -16.38
CA LEU A 8 23.30 -12.28 -16.44
C LEU A 8 22.06 -11.89 -17.27
N LEU A 9 22.03 -12.31 -18.54
CA LEU A 9 20.81 -12.26 -19.36
C LEU A 9 19.84 -13.34 -18.85
N ALA A 10 18.68 -12.93 -18.31
CA ALA A 10 17.55 -13.83 -18.16
C ALA A 10 16.89 -14.00 -19.54
N LEU A 11 17.15 -15.16 -20.16
CA LEU A 11 16.66 -15.56 -21.47
C LEU A 11 15.16 -15.89 -21.39
N LEU A 12 14.31 -15.08 -22.03
CA LEU A 12 12.88 -15.38 -22.21
C LEU A 12 12.75 -16.50 -23.25
N LEU A 13 12.67 -17.74 -22.79
CA LEU A 13 12.45 -18.93 -23.61
C LEU A 13 10.97 -19.00 -24.03
N LEU A 14 10.61 -18.38 -25.16
CA LEU A 14 9.39 -18.73 -25.88
C LEU A 14 9.57 -20.12 -26.50
N THR A 15 9.02 -21.16 -25.87
CA THR A 15 8.95 -22.50 -26.46
C THR A 15 7.66 -22.63 -27.26
N ALA A 16 7.77 -22.95 -28.55
CA ALA A 16 6.62 -23.29 -29.37
C ALA A 16 6.05 -24.64 -28.89
N LEU A 17 4.77 -24.66 -28.50
CA LEU A 17 4.10 -25.89 -28.04
C LEU A 17 3.86 -26.85 -29.22
N PRO A 18 4.08 -28.17 -29.04
CA PRO A 18 3.90 -29.16 -30.09
C PRO A 18 2.43 -29.36 -30.49
N ALA A 19 2.19 -29.74 -31.76
CA ALA A 19 0.88 -29.90 -32.39
C ALA A 19 0.06 -31.14 -31.93
N TYR A 20 0.28 -31.65 -30.72
CA TYR A 20 -0.40 -32.84 -30.19
C TYR A 20 -1.41 -32.47 -29.10
N SER A 21 -2.49 -33.24 -29.02
CA SER A 21 -3.45 -33.12 -27.92
C SER A 21 -2.81 -33.60 -26.62
N GLN A 22 -2.95 -32.81 -25.55
CA GLN A 22 -2.49 -33.13 -24.20
C GLN A 22 -3.61 -33.75 -23.37
N ILE A 23 -3.21 -34.55 -22.39
CA ILE A 23 -4.08 -35.10 -21.35
C ILE A 23 -3.91 -34.24 -20.10
N ILE A 24 -5.00 -33.69 -19.58
CA ILE A 24 -5.02 -32.80 -18.42
C ILE A 24 -5.82 -33.49 -17.33
N GLU A 25 -5.15 -33.85 -16.25
CA GLU A 25 -5.75 -34.47 -15.09
C GLU A 25 -6.11 -33.39 -14.09
N LEU A 26 -7.38 -33.30 -13.70
CA LEU A 26 -7.84 -32.36 -12.69
C LEU A 26 -7.71 -32.97 -11.29
N LYS A 27 -7.53 -32.14 -10.26
CA LYS A 27 -7.52 -32.59 -8.86
C LYS A 27 -8.85 -33.25 -8.44
N SER A 28 -9.93 -32.99 -9.16
CA SER A 28 -11.21 -33.69 -9.00
C SER A 28 -11.19 -35.16 -9.46
N GLY A 29 -10.09 -35.64 -10.03
CA GLY A 29 -9.94 -36.98 -10.60
C GLY A 29 -10.49 -37.13 -12.02
N LYS A 30 -11.01 -36.06 -12.62
CA LYS A 30 -11.45 -36.05 -14.02
C LYS A 30 -10.28 -35.81 -14.96
N THR A 31 -10.33 -36.42 -16.14
CA THR A 31 -9.33 -36.26 -17.18
C THR A 31 -9.94 -35.60 -18.41
N ILE A 32 -9.24 -34.62 -18.96
CA ILE A 32 -9.64 -33.86 -20.13
C ILE A 32 -8.58 -34.05 -21.21
N GLN A 33 -9.02 -34.36 -22.42
CA GLN A 33 -8.14 -34.43 -23.58
C GLN A 33 -8.43 -33.24 -24.50
N GLY A 34 -7.42 -32.42 -24.74
CA GLY A 34 -7.57 -31.22 -25.57
C GLY A 34 -6.22 -30.62 -25.93
N ARG A 35 -6.22 -29.56 -26.73
CA ARG A 35 -4.98 -28.88 -27.10
C ARG A 35 -4.80 -27.63 -26.25
N ILE A 36 -3.69 -27.51 -25.54
CA ILE A 36 -3.35 -26.27 -24.83
C ILE A 36 -2.96 -25.22 -25.88
N THR A 37 -3.73 -24.14 -25.93
CA THR A 37 -3.52 -23.05 -26.91
C THR A 37 -2.88 -21.82 -26.30
N GLU A 38 -3.04 -21.61 -24.99
CA GLU A 38 -2.44 -20.50 -24.25
C GLU A 38 -2.04 -20.96 -22.84
N GLN A 39 -0.94 -20.42 -22.33
CA GLN A 39 -0.45 -20.65 -20.98
C GLN A 39 -0.06 -19.32 -20.34
N HIS A 40 -0.61 -19.06 -19.16
CA HIS A 40 -0.33 -17.91 -18.30
C HIS A 40 0.30 -18.38 -16.98
N GLN A 41 0.59 -17.47 -16.07
CA GLN A 41 1.16 -17.81 -14.76
C GLN A 41 0.16 -18.59 -13.87
N GLU A 42 -1.15 -18.36 -14.01
CA GLU A 42 -2.17 -18.95 -13.12
C GLU A 42 -3.09 -19.97 -13.81
N TYR A 43 -3.08 -20.04 -15.13
CA TYR A 43 -4.04 -20.85 -15.89
C TYR A 43 -3.53 -21.23 -17.29
N ILE A 44 -4.22 -22.20 -17.90
CA ILE A 44 -4.11 -22.58 -19.31
C ILE A 44 -5.47 -22.44 -20.02
N LYS A 45 -5.45 -22.22 -21.33
CA LYS A 45 -6.63 -22.42 -22.19
C LYS A 45 -6.44 -23.68 -23.01
N VAL A 46 -7.50 -24.49 -23.04
CA VAL A 46 -7.53 -25.79 -23.69
C VAL A 46 -8.66 -25.78 -24.71
N GLU A 47 -8.32 -26.00 -25.97
CA GLU A 47 -9.29 -26.16 -27.04
C GLU A 47 -9.83 -27.59 -27.05
N ILE A 48 -11.15 -27.70 -26.87
CA ILE A 48 -11.89 -28.96 -26.83
C ILE A 48 -13.02 -28.85 -27.84
N GLY A 49 -12.96 -29.62 -28.92
CA GLY A 49 -13.99 -29.59 -29.98
C GLY A 49 -14.14 -28.22 -30.66
N GLY A 50 -13.07 -27.43 -30.76
CA GLY A 50 -13.08 -26.09 -31.37
C GLY A 50 -13.52 -24.96 -30.43
N VAL A 51 -13.77 -25.26 -29.14
CA VAL A 51 -14.11 -24.25 -28.12
C VAL A 51 -12.96 -24.11 -27.12
N PRO A 52 -12.41 -22.90 -26.91
CA PRO A 52 -11.39 -22.68 -25.89
C PRO A 52 -12.01 -22.61 -24.49
N ILE A 53 -11.54 -23.45 -23.58
CA ILE A 53 -11.99 -23.50 -22.19
C ILE A 53 -10.79 -23.23 -21.26
N LYS A 54 -10.99 -22.36 -20.27
CA LYS A 54 -9.98 -21.95 -19.30
C LYS A 54 -9.93 -22.91 -18.11
N TYR A 55 -8.73 -23.36 -17.73
CA TYR A 55 -8.47 -24.17 -16.55
C TYR A 55 -7.36 -23.55 -15.71
N TYR A 56 -7.63 -23.31 -14.43
CA TYR A 56 -6.64 -22.74 -13.51
C TYR A 56 -5.71 -23.82 -12.98
N PHE A 57 -4.43 -23.48 -12.76
CA PHE A 57 -3.43 -24.44 -12.27
C PHE A 57 -3.78 -25.01 -10.90
N LYS A 58 -4.43 -24.23 -10.04
CA LYS A 58 -4.93 -24.73 -8.74
C LYS A 58 -5.85 -25.94 -8.85
N ASP A 59 -6.53 -26.11 -9.98
CA ASP A 59 -7.51 -27.18 -10.24
C ASP A 59 -6.92 -28.36 -11.05
N ILE A 60 -5.68 -28.22 -11.56
CA ILE A 60 -5.00 -29.23 -12.38
C ILE A 60 -4.00 -30.01 -11.52
N ALA A 61 -4.04 -31.32 -11.59
CA ALA A 61 -3.11 -32.23 -10.93
C ALA A 61 -1.88 -32.52 -11.79
N ALA A 62 -2.08 -32.81 -13.09
CA ALA A 62 -1.00 -33.17 -14.00
C ALA A 62 -1.34 -32.84 -15.46
N ILE A 63 -0.31 -32.65 -16.29
CA ILE A 63 -0.42 -32.56 -17.74
C ILE A 63 0.47 -33.64 -18.35
N ASN A 64 -0.10 -34.51 -19.19
CA ASN A 64 0.57 -35.67 -19.80
C ASN A 64 1.27 -36.58 -18.77
N GLY A 65 0.64 -36.79 -17.61
CA GLY A 65 1.21 -37.58 -16.52
C GLY A 65 2.39 -36.92 -15.81
N GLN A 66 2.78 -35.69 -16.17
CA GLN A 66 3.73 -34.88 -15.40
C GLN A 66 2.95 -34.03 -14.38
N PRO A 67 3.17 -34.23 -13.08
CA PRO A 67 2.53 -33.40 -12.06
C PRO A 67 2.92 -31.94 -12.29
N ILE A 68 1.94 -31.06 -12.19
CA ILE A 68 2.26 -29.63 -12.16
C ILE A 68 2.91 -29.39 -10.80
N LEU A 69 4.21 -29.14 -10.80
CA LEU A 69 4.90 -28.65 -9.61
C LEU A 69 4.26 -27.31 -9.28
N GLU A 70 3.48 -27.28 -8.20
CA GLU A 70 3.08 -26.03 -7.57
C GLU A 70 4.35 -25.24 -7.33
N ASP A 71 4.46 -24.08 -7.97
CA ASP A 71 5.40 -23.07 -7.53
C ASP A 71 5.15 -22.89 -6.02
N GLN A 72 6.18 -23.06 -5.20
CA GLN A 72 6.07 -22.98 -3.73
C GLN A 72 5.82 -21.55 -3.24
N SER A 73 5.14 -20.74 -4.04
CA SER A 73 4.64 -19.40 -3.77
C SER A 73 3.18 -19.40 -3.33
N SER A 74 2.57 -20.56 -3.04
CA SER A 74 1.26 -20.61 -2.40
C SER A 74 1.38 -20.41 -0.88
N VAL A 75 1.48 -19.15 -0.47
CA VAL A 75 1.08 -18.72 0.87
C VAL A 75 -0.38 -19.19 1.06
N SER A 76 -0.64 -19.98 2.11
CA SER A 76 -1.99 -20.51 2.34
C SER A 76 -2.98 -19.34 2.48
N SER A 77 -4.25 -19.52 2.12
CA SER A 77 -5.27 -18.48 2.33
C SER A 77 -5.44 -18.09 3.82
N GLU A 78 -4.93 -18.94 4.74
CA GLU A 78 -4.83 -18.65 6.18
C GLU A 78 -3.67 -17.70 6.51
N ASP A 79 -2.53 -17.81 5.80
CA ASP A 79 -1.36 -16.95 6.03
C ASP A 79 -1.53 -15.53 5.48
N ILE A 80 -2.32 -15.35 4.40
CA ILE A 80 -2.57 -14.04 3.76
C ILE A 80 -3.35 -13.07 4.66
N ASN A 81 -4.21 -13.59 5.53
CA ASN A 81 -5.02 -12.80 6.46
C ASN A 81 -4.50 -12.83 7.90
N LYS A 82 -3.32 -13.42 8.13
CA LYS A 82 -2.74 -13.48 9.45
C LYS A 82 -2.44 -12.04 9.94
N PRO A 83 -2.86 -11.67 11.16
CA PRO A 83 -2.48 -10.39 11.73
C PRO A 83 -0.96 -10.25 11.77
N VAL A 84 -0.44 -9.07 11.39
CA VAL A 84 1.00 -8.78 11.49
C VAL A 84 1.46 -8.93 12.94
N THR A 85 2.68 -9.43 13.12
CA THR A 85 3.28 -9.47 14.45
C THR A 85 3.65 -8.05 14.84
N ILE A 86 3.28 -7.62 16.05
CA ILE A 86 3.55 -6.28 16.56
C ILE A 86 4.41 -6.40 17.81
N GLU A 87 5.48 -5.61 17.88
CA GLU A 87 6.33 -5.48 19.07
C GLU A 87 6.31 -4.02 19.54
N ILE A 88 5.85 -3.78 20.76
CA ILE A 88 5.78 -2.44 21.36
C ILE A 88 6.88 -2.29 22.42
N PHE A 89 7.71 -1.25 22.26
CA PHE A 89 8.79 -0.89 23.17
C PHE A 89 8.49 0.45 23.84
N ALA A 90 8.09 0.42 25.10
CA ALA A 90 8.02 1.61 25.94
C ALA A 90 9.37 1.86 26.63
N VAL A 91 9.92 3.06 26.48
CA VAL A 91 11.26 3.42 27.01
C VAL A 91 11.12 4.54 28.02
N GLU A 92 11.63 4.33 29.25
CA GLU A 92 11.57 5.29 30.36
C GLU A 92 10.14 5.76 30.71
N TRP A 93 9.15 4.93 30.39
CA TRP A 93 7.73 5.23 30.62
C TRP A 93 6.91 3.95 30.64
N ASN A 94 5.89 3.93 31.48
CA ASN A 94 4.88 2.88 31.47
C ASN A 94 3.71 3.36 30.61
N LEU A 95 3.39 2.59 29.57
CA LEU A 95 2.17 2.83 28.80
C LEU A 95 0.97 2.80 29.76
N PRO A 96 0.00 3.72 29.60
CA PRO A 96 -1.26 3.64 30.32
C PRO A 96 -1.92 2.29 30.06
N GLU A 97 -2.71 1.83 31.03
CA GLU A 97 -3.54 0.63 30.87
C GLU A 97 -4.37 0.76 29.57
N ASP A 98 -4.52 -0.34 28.84
CA ASP A 98 -5.22 -0.47 27.55
C ASP A 98 -4.56 0.15 26.30
N ILE A 99 -3.52 0.99 26.42
CA ILE A 99 -2.90 1.62 25.22
C ILE A 99 -2.24 0.59 24.30
N ASP A 100 -1.64 -0.46 24.87
CA ASP A 100 -1.10 -1.57 24.09
C ASP A 100 -2.17 -2.20 23.18
N ALA A 101 -3.36 -2.48 23.74
CA ALA A 101 -4.48 -3.04 22.98
C ALA A 101 -5.01 -2.05 21.94
N VAL A 102 -5.06 -0.75 22.24
CA VAL A 102 -5.47 0.29 21.28
C VAL A 102 -4.52 0.33 20.08
N ILE A 103 -3.20 0.28 20.33
CA ILE A 103 -2.20 0.27 19.26
C ILE A 103 -2.32 -1.01 18.42
N HIS A 104 -2.39 -2.19 19.05
CA HIS A 104 -2.56 -3.45 18.33
C HIS A 104 -3.81 -3.46 17.45
N ASN A 105 -4.97 -3.13 18.03
CA ASN A 105 -6.23 -3.08 17.30
C ASN A 105 -6.20 -2.06 16.16
N GLY A 106 -5.57 -0.90 16.38
CA GLY A 106 -5.39 0.12 15.34
C GLY A 106 -4.56 -0.39 14.17
N ILE A 107 -3.39 -0.98 14.45
CA ILE A 107 -2.48 -1.49 13.42
C ILE A 107 -3.13 -2.64 12.63
N TRP A 108 -3.75 -3.61 13.30
CA TRP A 108 -4.46 -4.70 12.62
C TRP A 108 -5.66 -4.21 11.80
N SER A 109 -6.31 -3.14 12.24
CA SER A 109 -7.38 -2.53 11.46
C SER A 109 -6.86 -1.84 10.20
N ILE A 110 -5.74 -1.11 10.31
CA ILE A 110 -5.07 -0.49 9.15
C ILE A 110 -4.61 -1.58 8.19
N GLN A 111 -3.95 -2.63 8.68
CA GLN A 111 -3.61 -3.83 7.91
C GLN A 111 -4.84 -4.42 7.20
N GLY A 112 -5.98 -4.50 7.89
CA GLY A 112 -7.25 -4.96 7.33
C GLY A 112 -7.72 -4.12 6.14
N VAL A 113 -7.51 -2.80 6.16
CA VAL A 113 -7.79 -1.93 5.01
C VAL A 113 -6.85 -2.24 3.84
N PHE A 114 -5.55 -2.38 4.08
CA PHE A 114 -4.60 -2.79 3.04
C PHE A 114 -4.99 -4.12 2.39
N ASN A 115 -5.33 -5.12 3.20
CA ASN A 115 -5.71 -6.44 2.72
C ASN A 115 -7.04 -6.41 1.95
N LYS A 116 -8.09 -5.80 2.50
CA LYS A 116 -9.46 -5.92 1.96
C LYS A 116 -9.80 -4.88 0.90
N VAL A 117 -9.30 -3.67 1.05
CA VAL A 117 -9.59 -2.56 0.12
C VAL A 117 -8.57 -2.53 -1.00
N PHE A 118 -7.29 -2.70 -0.67
CA PHE A 118 -6.22 -2.58 -1.66
C PHE A 118 -5.73 -3.92 -2.19
N ASP A 119 -6.12 -5.05 -1.59
CA ASP A 119 -5.65 -6.39 -2.00
C ASP A 119 -4.13 -6.47 -1.98
N LEU A 120 -3.56 -5.88 -0.93
CA LEU A 120 -2.14 -5.86 -0.64
C LEU A 120 -1.90 -6.74 0.57
N HIS A 121 -1.01 -7.71 0.41
CA HIS A 121 -0.70 -8.69 1.45
C HIS A 121 0.73 -8.53 1.92
N PHE A 122 0.92 -8.83 3.19
CA PHE A 122 2.19 -8.68 3.89
C PHE A 122 2.92 -10.02 3.98
N THR A 123 4.25 -9.99 4.12
CA THR A 123 5.03 -11.22 4.27
C THR A 123 4.71 -11.88 5.63
N PRO A 124 4.57 -13.22 5.72
CA PRO A 124 4.13 -13.89 6.96
C PRO A 124 5.04 -13.69 8.18
N ASP A 125 6.29 -13.32 7.94
CA ASP A 125 7.37 -13.07 8.87
C ASP A 125 7.61 -11.57 9.14
N PHE A 126 6.77 -10.68 8.59
CA PHE A 126 6.83 -9.26 8.89
C PHE A 126 6.51 -8.97 10.37
N VAL A 127 7.40 -8.23 11.01
CA VAL A 127 7.25 -7.73 12.38
C VAL A 127 7.24 -6.20 12.32
N ALA A 128 6.11 -5.61 12.71
CA ALA A 128 5.95 -4.17 12.83
C ALA A 128 6.36 -3.73 14.25
N LYS A 129 7.37 -2.88 14.37
CA LYS A 129 7.87 -2.44 15.67
C LYS A 129 7.37 -1.04 15.97
N VAL A 130 6.94 -0.81 17.20
CA VAL A 130 6.55 0.52 17.69
C VAL A 130 7.41 0.85 18.90
N ARG A 131 8.13 1.96 18.86
CA ARG A 131 8.93 2.46 19.97
C ARG A 131 8.40 3.80 20.44
N ILE A 132 8.06 3.87 21.73
CA ILE A 132 7.54 5.08 22.36
C ILE A 132 8.45 5.46 23.53
N PHE A 133 9.12 6.60 23.41
CA PHE A 133 9.93 7.17 24.49
C PHE A 133 9.06 8.00 25.43
N GLY A 134 9.30 7.91 26.74
CA GLY A 134 8.63 8.76 27.74
C GLY A 134 8.99 10.25 27.66
N ASP A 135 10.15 10.54 27.08
CA ASP A 135 10.76 11.87 27.11
C ASP A 135 11.51 12.13 25.79
N ASP A 136 11.38 13.37 25.30
CA ASP A 136 11.84 13.79 23.98
C ASP A 136 13.37 13.74 23.84
N LYS A 137 14.12 13.91 24.94
CA LYS A 137 15.58 13.79 24.97
C LYS A 137 16.04 12.41 24.51
N TYR A 138 15.37 11.35 24.97
CA TYR A 138 15.72 9.98 24.58
C TYR A 138 15.32 9.69 23.13
N PHE A 139 14.17 10.22 22.70
CA PHE A 139 13.76 10.18 21.30
C PHE A 139 14.79 10.83 20.38
N PHE A 140 15.20 12.08 20.64
CA PHE A 140 16.20 12.77 19.82
C PHE A 140 17.58 12.12 19.91
N GLY A 141 17.93 11.54 21.06
CA GLY A 141 19.13 10.72 21.21
C GLY A 141 19.13 9.50 20.29
N TYR A 142 17.99 8.79 20.24
CA TYR A 142 17.80 7.62 19.37
C TYR A 142 17.76 8.00 17.89
N GLN A 143 17.04 9.06 17.52
CA GLN A 143 16.92 9.54 16.14
C GLN A 143 18.30 9.79 15.51
N ARG A 144 19.20 10.48 16.23
CA ARG A 144 20.57 10.77 15.74
C ARG A 144 21.41 9.53 15.41
N MET A 145 21.08 8.38 15.99
CA MET A 145 21.78 7.12 15.76
C MET A 145 21.09 6.25 14.71
N SER A 146 19.76 6.34 14.63
CA SER A 146 18.92 5.36 13.93
C SER A 146 18.26 5.89 12.66
N SER A 147 18.27 7.21 12.42
CA SER A 147 17.66 7.84 11.26
C SER A 147 18.43 9.08 10.78
N THR A 148 18.26 9.41 9.50
CA THR A 148 18.76 10.66 8.90
C THR A 148 17.71 11.76 8.89
N THR A 149 16.46 11.46 9.27
CA THR A 149 15.39 12.47 9.39
C THR A 149 15.61 13.40 10.58
N SER A 150 15.16 14.64 10.43
CA SER A 150 15.13 15.67 11.48
C SER A 150 13.73 15.89 12.06
N SER A 151 12.79 14.95 11.82
CA SER A 151 11.42 15.04 12.31
C SER A 151 11.35 15.29 13.83
N SER A 152 10.48 16.20 14.24
CA SER A 152 10.36 16.66 15.63
C SER A 152 9.40 15.82 16.47
N SER A 153 8.70 14.85 15.87
CA SER A 153 7.55 14.16 16.45
C SER A 153 7.59 12.64 16.34
N GLY A 154 8.04 12.12 15.21
CA GLY A 154 8.08 10.69 14.95
C GLY A 154 8.85 10.40 13.68
N PHE A 155 9.26 9.15 13.51
CA PHE A 155 9.79 8.68 12.24
C PHE A 155 9.70 7.16 12.12
N TYR A 156 9.66 6.72 10.87
CA TYR A 156 9.83 5.33 10.48
C TYR A 156 11.28 5.05 10.07
N THR A 157 11.79 3.87 10.42
CA THR A 157 13.07 3.35 9.92
C THR A 157 12.92 1.95 9.33
N GLY A 158 13.08 1.87 8.00
CA GLY A 158 12.93 0.62 7.25
C GLY A 158 14.03 -0.43 7.48
N LYS A 159 15.13 -0.09 8.16
CA LYS A 159 16.17 -1.07 8.50
C LYS A 159 15.67 -2.16 9.45
N VAL A 160 14.71 -1.82 10.30
CA VAL A 160 14.18 -2.69 11.35
C VAL A 160 12.65 -2.66 11.44
N ASN A 161 11.99 -2.06 10.43
CA ASN A 161 10.54 -1.87 10.34
C ASN A 161 9.94 -1.24 11.61
N GLU A 162 10.55 -0.15 12.08
CA GLU A 162 10.21 0.47 13.37
C GLU A 162 9.64 1.87 13.19
N ALA A 163 8.41 2.05 13.69
CA ALA A 163 7.78 3.33 13.95
C ALA A 163 8.25 3.86 15.31
N VAL A 164 8.76 5.08 15.35
CA VAL A 164 9.37 5.66 16.54
C VAL A 164 8.71 6.99 16.86
N THR A 165 8.24 7.16 18.09
CA THR A 165 7.72 8.43 18.61
C THR A 165 8.02 8.58 20.09
N TYR A 166 7.50 9.63 20.72
CA TYR A 166 7.57 9.84 22.14
C TYR A 166 6.22 10.30 22.70
N TRP A 167 6.07 10.13 24.00
CA TRP A 167 4.89 10.55 24.74
C TRP A 167 4.66 12.04 24.60
N ARG A 168 3.42 12.39 24.25
CA ARG A 168 2.91 13.77 24.30
C ARG A 168 1.82 13.85 25.36
N LYS A 169 1.52 15.08 25.79
CA LYS A 169 0.47 15.33 26.81
C LYS A 169 -0.91 14.80 26.39
N ASP A 170 -1.13 14.60 25.09
CA ASP A 170 -2.33 14.03 24.50
C ASP A 170 -2.04 12.64 23.90
N ILE A 171 -2.77 11.63 24.36
CA ILE A 171 -2.67 10.24 23.87
C ILE A 171 -3.07 10.16 22.39
N GLY A 172 -4.09 10.90 21.98
CA GLY A 172 -4.57 10.93 20.60
C GLY A 172 -3.51 11.46 19.64
N GLU A 173 -2.76 12.50 20.02
CA GLU A 173 -1.64 12.99 19.22
C GLU A 173 -0.53 11.94 19.07
N MET A 174 -0.23 11.20 20.14
CA MET A 174 0.75 10.11 20.10
C MET A 174 0.26 8.96 19.21
N LEU A 175 -1.01 8.54 19.34
CA LEU A 175 -1.60 7.49 18.51
C LEU A 175 -1.66 7.88 17.03
N ALA A 176 -1.99 9.14 16.73
CA ALA A 176 -1.98 9.68 15.38
C ALA A 176 -0.61 9.52 14.72
N LEU A 177 0.47 9.86 15.45
CA LEU A 177 1.84 9.65 15.00
C LEU A 177 2.19 8.16 14.86
N VAL A 178 1.81 7.32 15.81
CA VAL A 178 2.03 5.86 15.70
C VAL A 178 1.36 5.32 14.43
N PHE A 179 0.12 5.72 14.13
CA PHE A 179 -0.61 5.26 12.95
C PHE A 179 -0.05 5.83 11.65
N HIS A 180 0.45 7.06 11.64
CA HIS A 180 1.19 7.62 10.50
C HIS A 180 2.45 6.78 10.23
N GLU A 181 3.32 6.62 11.23
CA GLU A 181 4.63 5.96 11.05
C GLU A 181 4.51 4.46 10.79
N ILE A 182 3.55 3.76 11.41
CA ILE A 182 3.33 2.34 11.15
C ILE A 182 2.75 2.09 9.76
N THR A 183 2.05 3.08 9.18
CA THR A 183 1.54 2.97 7.82
C THR A 183 2.70 2.91 6.83
N HIS A 184 3.78 3.68 7.02
CA HIS A 184 4.99 3.52 6.22
C HIS A 184 5.59 2.12 6.37
N ALA A 185 5.66 1.59 7.60
CA ALA A 185 6.17 0.23 7.84
C ALA A 185 5.37 -0.84 7.09
N LEU A 186 4.04 -0.74 7.13
CA LEU A 186 3.14 -1.63 6.39
C LEU A 186 3.33 -1.45 4.87
N ALA A 187 3.26 -0.22 4.38
CA ALA A 187 3.42 0.08 2.96
C ALA A 187 4.77 -0.45 2.42
N HIS A 188 5.87 -0.20 3.10
CA HIS A 188 7.20 -0.62 2.66
C HIS A 188 7.46 -2.13 2.79
N ASN A 189 6.58 -2.88 3.46
CA ASN A 189 6.55 -4.34 3.34
C ASN A 189 5.86 -4.80 2.05
N ALA A 190 4.84 -4.06 1.59
CA ALA A 190 4.08 -4.39 0.38
C ALA A 190 4.72 -3.87 -0.92
N PHE A 191 5.57 -2.85 -0.83
CA PHE A 191 6.16 -2.13 -1.97
C PHE A 191 7.69 -2.03 -1.87
N ASN A 192 8.39 -2.27 -3.00
CA ASN A 192 9.82 -1.98 -3.11
C ASN A 192 10.11 -0.48 -3.33
N TYR A 193 9.13 0.23 -3.90
CA TYR A 193 9.16 1.65 -4.15
C TYR A 193 7.73 2.18 -4.11
N LEU A 194 7.55 3.34 -3.50
CA LEU A 194 6.29 4.05 -3.44
C LEU A 194 6.58 5.54 -3.67
N PRO A 195 5.91 6.21 -4.64
CA PRO A 195 6.07 7.64 -4.84
C PRO A 195 5.74 8.42 -3.58
N LEU A 196 6.52 9.47 -3.29
CA LEU A 196 6.43 10.21 -2.03
C LEU A 196 5.02 10.72 -1.74
N TRP A 197 4.31 11.26 -2.75
CA TRP A 197 2.94 11.73 -2.57
C TRP A 197 1.97 10.63 -2.12
N LEU A 198 2.19 9.39 -2.57
CA LEU A 198 1.33 8.24 -2.29
C LEU A 198 1.67 7.63 -0.93
N ASP A 199 2.96 7.53 -0.62
CA ASP A 199 3.47 7.06 0.67
C ASP A 199 2.97 7.95 1.82
N GLU A 200 3.28 9.25 1.74
CA GLU A 200 2.79 10.25 2.69
C GLU A 200 1.26 10.34 2.66
N GLY A 201 0.63 10.32 1.48
CA GLY A 201 -0.82 10.42 1.38
C GLY A 201 -1.59 9.34 2.15
N ILE A 202 -1.09 8.10 2.13
CA ILE A 202 -1.71 6.98 2.86
C ILE A 202 -1.41 7.09 4.36
N ALA A 203 -0.19 7.47 4.75
CA ALA A 203 0.16 7.70 6.15
C ALA A 203 -0.69 8.82 6.77
N GLU A 204 -0.84 9.94 6.05
CA GLU A 204 -1.66 11.08 6.45
C GLU A 204 -3.16 10.76 6.50
N TYR A 205 -3.62 9.81 5.68
CA TYR A 205 -5.00 9.32 5.74
C TYR A 205 -5.28 8.60 7.06
N PHE A 206 -4.38 7.72 7.51
CA PHE A 206 -4.55 6.95 8.73
C PHE A 206 -4.19 7.71 10.03
N GLU A 207 -3.58 8.88 9.95
CA GLU A 207 -3.29 9.73 11.12
C GLU A 207 -4.57 10.08 11.93
N GLN A 208 -5.73 10.15 11.27
CA GLN A 208 -7.03 10.43 11.92
C GLN A 208 -7.85 9.15 12.18
N ALA A 209 -7.22 7.98 12.15
CA ALA A 209 -7.88 6.72 12.42
C ALA A 209 -8.12 6.52 13.92
N VAL A 210 -9.33 6.10 14.26
CA VAL A 210 -9.73 5.78 15.63
C VAL A 210 -10.46 4.44 15.62
N VAL A 211 -10.03 3.53 16.48
CA VAL A 211 -10.76 2.29 16.76
C VAL A 211 -11.95 2.60 17.66
N LYS A 212 -13.16 2.34 17.19
CA LYS A 212 -14.41 2.47 17.94
C LYS A 212 -15.21 1.20 17.83
N ASP A 213 -15.40 0.50 18.95
CA ASP A 213 -16.05 -0.80 19.01
C ASP A 213 -15.41 -1.77 17.98
N ASP A 214 -16.21 -2.27 17.03
CA ASP A 214 -15.77 -3.18 15.96
C ASP A 214 -15.41 -2.48 14.64
N PHE A 215 -15.14 -1.16 14.69
CA PHE A 215 -14.85 -0.36 13.51
C PHE A 215 -13.57 0.48 13.62
N LEU A 216 -12.85 0.57 12.51
CA LEU A 216 -11.89 1.64 12.25
C LEU A 216 -12.63 2.83 11.63
N VAL A 217 -12.56 3.96 12.29
CA VAL A 217 -13.19 5.20 11.84
C VAL A 217 -12.10 6.19 11.45
N VAL A 218 -12.09 6.63 10.19
CA VAL A 218 -11.14 7.61 9.67
C VAL A 218 -11.89 8.91 9.34
N SER A 219 -11.57 9.98 10.07
CA SER A 219 -12.16 11.30 9.86
C SER A 219 -11.22 12.20 9.04
N ALA A 220 -11.76 13.24 8.41
CA ALA A 220 -10.93 14.20 7.70
C ALA A 220 -10.07 15.02 8.66
N TYR A 221 -8.81 15.25 8.29
CA TYR A 221 -7.92 16.11 9.07
C TYR A 221 -8.40 17.57 9.00
N PRO A 222 -8.83 18.21 10.11
CA PRO A 222 -9.48 19.52 10.07
C PRO A 222 -8.60 20.63 9.47
N GLU A 223 -7.34 20.70 9.88
CA GLU A 223 -6.38 21.72 9.42
C GLU A 223 -6.11 21.59 7.91
N ARG A 224 -5.73 20.40 7.42
CA ARG A 224 -5.49 20.13 5.99
C ARG A 224 -6.74 20.37 5.16
N ASN A 225 -7.91 19.96 5.64
CA ASN A 225 -9.18 20.22 4.98
C ASN A 225 -9.46 21.72 4.82
N ARG A 226 -9.19 22.52 5.86
CA ARG A 226 -9.35 23.97 5.81
C ARG A 226 -8.34 24.61 4.86
N SER A 227 -7.07 24.23 4.95
CA SER A 227 -6.00 24.76 4.09
C SER A 227 -6.29 24.47 2.62
N LEU A 228 -6.69 23.24 2.28
CA LEU A 228 -7.07 22.87 0.92
C LEU A 228 -8.26 23.68 0.40
N LYS A 229 -9.32 23.84 1.20
CA LYS A 229 -10.47 24.69 0.83
C LYS A 229 -10.05 26.15 0.60
N GLN A 230 -9.11 26.65 1.38
CA GLN A 230 -8.59 28.01 1.22
C GLN A 230 -7.76 28.16 -0.06
N ARG A 231 -6.87 27.19 -0.34
CA ARG A 231 -6.07 27.15 -1.57
C ARG A 231 -6.95 27.12 -2.81
N LEU A 232 -8.02 26.32 -2.81
CA LEU A 232 -8.95 26.27 -3.95
C LEU A 232 -9.64 27.62 -4.16
N ARG A 233 -10.09 28.29 -3.08
CA ARG A 233 -10.72 29.62 -3.18
C ARG A 233 -9.78 30.70 -3.70
N TRP A 234 -8.48 30.54 -3.49
CA TRP A 234 -7.46 31.49 -3.93
C TRP A 234 -6.78 31.07 -5.24
N GLU A 235 -7.30 30.05 -5.92
CA GLU A 235 -6.74 29.52 -7.17
C GLU A 235 -5.24 29.16 -7.03
N SER A 236 -4.85 28.67 -5.86
CA SER A 236 -3.46 28.34 -5.49
C SER A 236 -3.24 26.85 -5.19
N VAL A 237 -4.21 26.01 -5.56
CA VAL A 237 -4.00 24.55 -5.66
C VAL A 237 -3.08 24.29 -6.85
N LYS A 238 -2.04 23.48 -6.64
CA LYS A 238 -1.13 23.11 -7.72
C LYS A 238 -1.85 22.23 -8.75
N ASP A 239 -1.53 22.41 -10.03
CA ASP A 239 -1.98 21.53 -11.10
C ASP A 239 -1.64 20.08 -10.76
N LEU A 240 -2.61 19.18 -10.92
CA LEU A 240 -2.43 17.80 -10.50
C LEU A 240 -1.36 17.07 -11.31
N SER A 241 -1.24 17.36 -12.60
CA SER A 241 -0.24 16.73 -13.45
C SER A 241 1.17 17.15 -13.02
N GLU A 242 1.36 18.44 -12.73
CA GLU A 242 2.60 18.97 -12.16
C GLU A 242 2.91 18.35 -10.80
N PHE A 243 1.90 18.22 -9.93
CA PHE A 243 2.09 17.62 -8.60
C PHE A 243 2.47 16.13 -8.67
N LEU A 244 1.83 15.34 -9.53
CA LEU A 244 2.13 13.91 -9.67
C LEU A 244 3.47 13.64 -10.36
N ALA A 245 3.96 14.57 -11.19
CA ALA A 245 5.25 14.45 -11.87
C ALA A 245 6.40 15.09 -11.07
N MET A 246 6.11 15.67 -9.91
CA MET A 246 7.07 16.42 -9.10
C MET A 246 8.19 15.50 -8.54
N PRO A 247 9.47 15.85 -8.72
CA PRO A 247 10.58 15.17 -8.05
C PRO A 247 10.53 15.35 -6.53
N ASP A 248 11.08 14.38 -5.78
CA ASP A 248 11.04 14.38 -4.30
C ASP A 248 11.61 15.66 -3.67
N GLU A 249 12.71 16.22 -4.21
CA GLU A 249 13.30 17.48 -3.71
C GLU A 249 12.35 18.68 -3.88
N GLU A 250 11.69 18.79 -5.03
CA GLU A 250 10.68 19.83 -5.26
C GLU A 250 9.43 19.62 -4.40
N TRP A 251 9.09 18.35 -4.13
CA TRP A 251 8.00 17.99 -3.25
C TRP A 251 8.27 18.43 -1.81
N ASP A 252 9.49 18.20 -1.31
CA ASP A 252 9.94 18.64 0.02
C ASP A 252 10.03 20.16 0.14
N ASP A 253 10.55 20.83 -0.88
CA ASP A 253 10.61 22.30 -0.95
C ASP A 253 9.20 22.90 -0.94
N TYR A 254 8.29 22.35 -1.74
CA TYR A 254 6.89 22.77 -1.72
C TYR A 254 6.25 22.47 -0.36
N ASN A 255 6.57 21.33 0.25
CA ASN A 255 6.04 20.93 1.55
C ASN A 255 6.57 21.79 2.71
N SER A 256 7.71 22.47 2.53
CA SER A 256 8.30 23.35 3.54
C SER A 256 7.59 24.70 3.66
N LEU A 257 6.64 24.98 2.77
CA LEU A 257 5.76 26.15 2.86
C LEU A 257 4.72 26.01 3.99
N GLU A 258 4.07 27.13 4.33
CA GLU A 258 2.99 27.16 5.33
C GLU A 258 1.89 26.13 5.00
N ASP A 259 1.41 25.44 6.04
CA ASP A 259 0.43 24.34 6.00
C ASP A 259 0.84 23.06 5.26
N ALA A 260 2.13 22.88 4.95
CA ALA A 260 2.64 21.64 4.34
C ALA A 260 1.83 21.21 3.10
N PRO A 261 1.85 21.99 2.01
CA PRO A 261 0.91 21.83 0.91
C PRO A 261 1.04 20.48 0.19
N SER A 262 2.25 19.91 0.09
CA SER A 262 2.43 18.61 -0.56
C SER A 262 1.73 17.51 0.22
N ARG A 263 1.94 17.43 1.54
CA ARG A 263 1.20 16.51 2.42
C ARG A 263 -0.31 16.78 2.42
N THR A 264 -0.72 18.05 2.41
CA THR A 264 -2.14 18.43 2.32
C THR A 264 -2.78 17.93 1.01
N MET A 265 -2.11 18.10 -0.13
CA MET A 265 -2.59 17.60 -1.41
C MET A 265 -2.62 16.07 -1.43
N SER A 266 -1.53 15.41 -1.04
CA SER A 266 -1.42 13.96 -0.90
C SER A 266 -2.54 13.35 -0.07
N TRP A 267 -2.73 13.84 1.17
CA TRP A 267 -3.83 13.44 2.05
C TRP A 267 -5.18 13.55 1.35
N SER A 268 -5.44 14.66 0.67
CA SER A 268 -6.74 14.93 0.08
C SER A 268 -7.05 14.06 -1.15
N ILE A 269 -6.03 13.69 -1.93
CA ILE A 269 -6.15 12.77 -3.06
C ILE A 269 -6.56 11.40 -2.54
N ILE A 270 -5.86 10.89 -1.51
CA ILE A 270 -6.19 9.61 -0.88
C ILE A 270 -7.56 9.66 -0.23
N TYR A 271 -7.87 10.70 0.53
CA TYR A 271 -9.16 10.84 1.20
C TYR A 271 -10.32 10.84 0.19
N PHE A 272 -10.19 11.60 -0.91
CA PHE A 272 -11.19 11.63 -1.98
C PHE A 272 -11.37 10.27 -2.65
N LEU A 273 -10.28 9.57 -2.98
CA LEU A 273 -10.35 8.23 -3.56
C LEU A 273 -11.00 7.23 -2.60
N MET A 274 -10.73 7.33 -1.30
CA MET A 274 -11.30 6.41 -0.30
C MET A 274 -12.80 6.62 -0.06
N GLU A 275 -13.36 7.79 -0.41
CA GLU A 275 -14.75 8.15 -0.12
C GLU A 275 -15.78 7.31 -0.90
N THR A 276 -15.42 6.80 -2.07
CA THR A 276 -16.34 6.04 -2.94
C THR A 276 -15.76 4.69 -3.34
N GLU A 277 -16.62 3.72 -3.68
CA GLU A 277 -16.17 2.41 -4.16
C GLU A 277 -15.35 2.53 -5.45
N SER A 278 -15.80 3.34 -6.41
CA SER A 278 -15.06 3.59 -7.64
C SER A 278 -13.70 4.26 -7.41
N GLY A 279 -13.61 5.15 -6.41
CA GLY A 279 -12.36 5.78 -6.03
C GLY A 279 -11.40 4.78 -5.37
N ARG A 280 -11.90 3.90 -4.49
CA ARG A 280 -11.10 2.82 -3.88
C ARG A 280 -10.57 1.86 -4.93
N GLU A 281 -11.38 1.50 -5.92
CA GLU A 281 -10.96 0.69 -7.06
C GLU A 281 -9.90 1.39 -7.92
N ALA A 282 -10.00 2.71 -8.12
CA ALA A 282 -8.98 3.48 -8.82
C ALA A 282 -7.67 3.53 -8.02
N LEU A 283 -7.73 3.77 -6.71
CA LEU A 283 -6.56 3.75 -5.82
C LEU A 283 -5.91 2.37 -5.77
N LYS A 284 -6.69 1.30 -5.67
CA LYS A 284 -6.21 -0.09 -5.77
C LYS A 284 -5.43 -0.29 -7.08
N LYS A 285 -5.97 0.13 -8.23
CA LYS A 285 -5.26 0.03 -9.52
C LYS A 285 -3.97 0.84 -9.54
N ILE A 286 -3.97 2.04 -8.96
CA ILE A 286 -2.77 2.88 -8.83
C ILE A 286 -1.70 2.13 -8.04
N LEU A 287 -2.05 1.62 -6.86
CA LEU A 287 -1.16 0.89 -5.97
C LEU A 287 -0.55 -0.34 -6.67
N HIS A 288 -1.37 -1.20 -7.28
CA HIS A 288 -0.89 -2.40 -7.96
C HIS A 288 0.03 -2.06 -9.14
N LYS A 289 -0.29 -1.05 -9.95
CA LYS A 289 0.60 -0.64 -11.05
C LYS A 289 1.90 0.00 -10.58
N VAL A 290 1.89 0.78 -9.49
CA VAL A 290 3.12 1.29 -8.87
C VAL A 290 3.99 0.13 -8.40
N LYS A 291 3.39 -0.88 -7.77
CA LYS A 291 4.09 -2.10 -7.34
C LYS A 291 4.77 -2.82 -8.50
N ASP A 292 4.09 -2.92 -9.65
CA ASP A 292 4.59 -3.62 -10.83
C ASP A 292 5.70 -2.85 -11.58
N ILE A 293 5.57 -1.53 -11.67
CA ILE A 293 6.47 -0.68 -12.47
C ILE A 293 7.74 -0.30 -11.69
N GLY A 294 7.63 -0.18 -10.36
CA GLY A 294 8.73 0.20 -9.48
C GLY A 294 9.16 1.66 -9.63
N ASP A 295 10.42 1.94 -9.32
CA ASP A 295 11.02 3.27 -9.35
C ASP A 295 11.36 3.70 -10.79
N GLN A 296 10.42 4.41 -11.43
CA GLN A 296 10.61 4.96 -12.77
C GLN A 296 10.19 6.44 -12.82
N PRO A 297 10.92 7.29 -13.57
CA PRO A 297 10.49 8.66 -13.84
C PRO A 297 9.08 8.70 -14.46
N ASP A 298 8.22 9.57 -13.93
CA ASP A 298 6.81 9.75 -14.29
C ASP A 298 5.85 8.59 -13.97
N VAL A 299 6.27 7.60 -13.16
CA VAL A 299 5.40 6.45 -12.82
C VAL A 299 4.06 6.90 -12.26
N SER A 300 4.08 7.89 -11.35
CA SER A 300 2.89 8.47 -10.73
C SER A 300 1.88 8.98 -11.75
N LEU A 301 2.28 9.89 -12.64
CA LEU A 301 1.37 10.51 -13.60
C LEU A 301 0.78 9.47 -14.56
N LYS A 302 1.61 8.60 -15.14
CA LYS A 302 1.18 7.57 -16.10
C LYS A 302 0.24 6.54 -15.46
N VAL A 303 0.58 6.10 -14.25
CA VAL A 303 -0.24 5.13 -13.52
C VAL A 303 -1.56 5.74 -13.11
N PHE A 304 -1.56 6.98 -12.63
CA PHE A 304 -2.77 7.69 -12.22
C PHE A 304 -3.72 7.87 -13.41
N ASP A 305 -3.21 8.40 -14.52
CA ASP A 305 -4.00 8.68 -15.73
C ASP A 305 -4.66 7.43 -16.30
N SER A 306 -3.96 6.30 -16.26
CA SER A 306 -4.50 5.03 -16.75
C SER A 306 -5.39 4.28 -15.75
N SER A 307 -5.55 4.77 -14.52
CA SER A 307 -6.26 4.06 -13.44
C SER A 307 -7.54 4.74 -13.00
N TYR A 308 -7.62 6.06 -13.08
CA TYR A 308 -8.84 6.81 -12.79
C TYR A 308 -9.69 6.98 -14.07
N PRO A 309 -11.02 6.75 -14.02
CA PRO A 309 -11.89 6.96 -15.19
C PRO A 309 -11.82 8.40 -15.72
N GLY A 310 -11.42 8.54 -16.99
CA GLY A 310 -11.22 9.86 -17.61
C GLY A 310 -9.85 10.51 -17.34
N GLY A 311 -8.95 9.78 -16.67
CA GLY A 311 -7.57 10.19 -16.45
C GLY A 311 -7.39 11.33 -15.45
N VAL A 312 -6.19 11.89 -15.43
CA VAL A 312 -5.77 12.92 -14.47
C VAL A 312 -6.64 14.17 -14.61
N ALA A 313 -6.96 14.58 -15.84
CA ALA A 313 -7.80 15.75 -16.10
C ALA A 313 -9.23 15.59 -15.54
N GLN A 314 -9.82 14.40 -15.66
CA GLN A 314 -11.14 14.15 -15.09
C GLN A 314 -11.07 14.05 -13.57
N PHE A 315 -10.04 13.40 -13.03
CA PHE A 315 -9.82 13.38 -11.59
C PHE A 315 -9.72 14.78 -11.00
N GLU A 316 -8.89 15.65 -11.58
CA GLU A 316 -8.66 17.00 -11.05
C GLU A 316 -9.96 17.80 -11.01
N LYS A 317 -10.79 17.66 -12.05
CA LYS A 317 -12.14 18.25 -12.08
C LYS A 317 -13.03 17.69 -10.96
N ASP A 318 -13.09 16.37 -10.79
CA ASP A 318 -13.93 15.73 -9.77
C ASP A 318 -13.46 16.09 -8.34
N TRP A 319 -12.15 16.07 -8.13
CA TRP A 319 -11.49 16.44 -6.88
C TRP A 319 -11.74 17.91 -6.54
N HIS A 320 -11.59 18.85 -7.49
CA HIS A 320 -11.92 20.26 -7.29
C HIS A 320 -13.40 20.47 -6.96
N GLN A 321 -14.32 19.69 -7.55
CA GLN A 321 -15.73 19.72 -7.21
C GLN A 321 -16.03 19.13 -5.82
N TRP A 322 -15.20 18.21 -5.34
CA TRP A 322 -15.30 17.60 -4.02
C TRP A 322 -14.73 18.49 -2.90
N ILE A 323 -13.64 19.22 -3.15
CA ILE A 323 -12.98 20.08 -2.15
C ILE A 323 -13.95 20.98 -1.36
N PRO A 324 -14.92 21.72 -1.93
CA PRO A 324 -15.78 22.60 -1.13
C PRO A 324 -16.78 21.86 -0.24
N LYS A 325 -17.09 20.59 -0.52
CA LYS A 325 -18.12 19.79 0.17
C LYS A 325 -17.74 19.45 1.61
N GLU A 326 -18.72 18.97 2.38
CA GLU A 326 -18.46 18.31 3.66
C GLU A 326 -17.83 16.94 3.44
N ARG A 327 -16.99 16.51 4.38
CA ARG A 327 -16.25 15.25 4.28
C ARG A 327 -17.06 14.14 4.91
N LEU A 328 -17.25 13.04 4.19
CA LEU A 328 -17.83 11.85 4.78
C LEU A 328 -16.79 11.17 5.68
N VAL A 329 -17.24 10.65 6.81
CA VAL A 329 -16.41 9.82 7.69
C VAL A 329 -16.31 8.43 7.08
N HIS A 330 -15.11 7.87 6.99
CA HIS A 330 -14.89 6.53 6.47
C HIS A 330 -14.91 5.51 7.60
N VAL A 331 -15.61 4.40 7.41
CA VAL A 331 -15.82 3.38 8.44
C VAL A 331 -15.51 2.00 7.86
N TYR A 332 -14.61 1.27 8.50
CA TYR A 332 -14.20 -0.08 8.09
C TYR A 332 -14.43 -1.07 9.22
N PRO A 333 -15.01 -2.25 8.96
CA PRO A 333 -15.11 -3.30 9.97
C PRO A 333 -13.72 -3.84 10.32
N ILE A 334 -13.43 -3.98 11.61
CA ILE A 334 -12.17 -4.55 12.10
C ILE A 334 -12.08 -6.02 11.67
N CYS A 335 -10.89 -6.44 11.23
CA CYS A 335 -10.59 -7.85 11.02
C CYS A 335 -10.20 -8.45 12.38
N ARG A 336 -11.01 -9.39 12.88
CA ARG A 336 -10.65 -10.21 14.04
C ARG A 336 -9.88 -11.45 13.61
#